data_AF-A0AAD8C5L9-F1
#
_entry.id   AF-A0AAD8C5L9-F1
#
_cell.length_a   1.000
_cell.length_b   1.000
_cell.length_c   1.000
_cell.angle_alpha   90.00
_cell.angle_beta   90.00
_cell.angle_gamma   90.00
#
_symmetry.space_group_name_H-M   'P 1'
#
loop_
_entity.id
_entity.type
_entity.pdbx_description
1 polymer ?
#
loop_
_entity_poly.entity_id
_entity_poly.type
_entity_poly.pdbx_seq_one_letter_code
_entity_poly.pdbx_strand_id
1 'polypeptide(L)'
;PESSALCKALGMITHFLWLWMFSWSFICSYHMFKVFAAKTRPPPLTNSFPGLWKRILVSLAVPSTVISSTAAFSYLKSNGKEIGYGNFECFLNSVYLVGLTVVGPLSVVTLCNIVFFATTVYNIYVVRSLQSSLNQVRQQNDWFVYARLSSVTGAFWAVAVVSEALDNNVLSRQRLEDLDIKKMFIYIVLNGLQGVAIFLSFVCNTRVLRLYRDLCKPK
;
A
#
# COMPACT_ATOMS: atom_id res chain seq x y z
N PRO A 1 -11.21 -18.25 28.20
CA PRO A 1 -11.83 -17.42 27.14
C PRO A 1 -11.71 -18.12 25.79
N GLU A 2 -12.73 -18.89 25.39
CA GLU A 2 -12.75 -19.45 24.05
C GLU A 2 -12.90 -18.33 23.03
N SER A 3 -11.89 -18.17 22.20
CA SER A 3 -11.91 -17.24 21.08
C SER A 3 -13.03 -17.63 20.11
N SER A 4 -14.05 -16.79 19.98
CA SER A 4 -15.15 -17.03 19.05
C SER A 4 -14.61 -17.17 17.62
N ALA A 5 -15.21 -18.04 16.80
CA ALA A 5 -14.85 -18.19 15.39
C ALA A 5 -14.85 -16.85 14.63
N LEU A 6 -15.72 -15.92 15.06
CA LEU A 6 -15.80 -14.54 14.57
C LEU A 6 -14.50 -13.76 14.81
N CYS A 7 -13.93 -13.84 16.00
CA CYS A 7 -12.67 -13.16 16.36
C CYS A 7 -11.51 -13.63 15.47
N LYS A 8 -11.40 -14.94 15.24
CA LYS A 8 -10.43 -15.53 14.31
C LYS A 8 -10.63 -15.04 12.87
N ALA A 9 -11.88 -15.06 12.40
CA ALA A 9 -12.21 -14.60 11.05
C ALA A 9 -11.87 -13.12 10.85
N LEU A 10 -12.20 -12.25 11.81
CA LEU A 10 -11.89 -10.82 11.76
C LEU A 10 -10.38 -10.55 11.71
N GLY A 11 -9.58 -11.30 12.47
CA GLY A 11 -8.12 -11.21 12.42
C GLY A 11 -7.55 -11.56 11.05
N MET A 12 -8.01 -12.67 10.49
CA MET A 12 -7.59 -13.13 9.15
C MET A 12 -8.01 -12.13 8.06
N ILE A 13 -9.25 -11.64 8.10
CA ILE A 13 -9.77 -10.66 7.14
C ILE A 13 -8.96 -9.35 7.24
N THR A 14 -8.70 -8.88 8.45
CA THR A 14 -7.91 -7.65 8.66
C THR A 14 -6.50 -7.80 8.09
N HIS A 15 -5.82 -8.91 8.40
CA HIS A 15 -4.49 -9.20 7.87
C HIS A 15 -4.50 -9.27 6.33
N PHE A 16 -5.53 -9.89 5.76
CA PHE A 16 -5.69 -9.99 4.31
C PHE A 16 -5.84 -8.63 3.65
N LEU A 17 -6.73 -7.79 4.19
CA LEU A 17 -7.00 -6.46 3.66
C LEU A 17 -5.76 -5.58 3.70
N TRP A 18 -4.93 -5.68 4.74
CA TRP A 18 -3.64 -4.97 4.80
C TRP A 18 -2.67 -5.42 3.70
N LEU A 19 -2.42 -6.71 3.58
CA LEU A 19 -1.52 -7.25 2.55
C LEU A 19 -2.02 -6.98 1.13
N TRP A 20 -3.34 -6.99 0.96
CA TRP A 20 -4.00 -6.61 -0.28
C TRP A 20 -3.74 -5.15 -0.64
N MET A 21 -3.91 -4.24 0.32
CA MET A 21 -3.60 -2.83 0.14
C MET A 21 -2.12 -2.61 -0.23
N PHE A 22 -1.19 -3.32 0.39
CA PHE A 22 0.23 -3.27 0.03
C PHE A 22 0.48 -3.76 -1.40
N SER A 23 -0.15 -4.87 -1.78
CA SER A 23 -0.03 -5.43 -3.13
C SER A 23 -0.52 -4.45 -4.20
N TRP A 24 -1.64 -3.77 -3.96
CA TRP A 24 -2.14 -2.74 -4.86
C TRP A 24 -1.24 -1.50 -4.91
N SER A 25 -0.73 -1.05 -3.78
CA SER A 25 0.23 0.07 -3.74
C SER A 25 1.47 -0.26 -4.60
N PHE A 26 2.03 -1.46 -4.46
CA PHE A 26 3.16 -1.92 -5.27
C PHE A 26 2.83 -1.96 -6.77
N ILE A 27 1.68 -2.54 -7.15
CA ILE A 27 1.24 -2.61 -8.56
C ILE A 27 1.09 -1.23 -9.17
N CYS A 28 0.51 -0.27 -8.42
CA CYS A 28 0.35 1.11 -8.85
C CYS A 28 1.71 1.79 -9.10
N SER A 29 2.66 1.66 -8.17
CA SER A 29 4.00 2.24 -8.31
C SER A 29 4.81 1.60 -9.45
N TYR A 30 4.72 0.27 -9.59
CA TYR A 30 5.36 -0.44 -10.70
C TYR A 30 4.78 -0.05 -12.06
N HIS A 31 3.46 0.13 -12.15
CA HIS A 31 2.81 0.61 -13.37
C HIS A 31 3.32 2.00 -13.76
N MET A 32 3.45 2.93 -12.80
CA MET A 32 4.04 4.24 -13.05
C MET A 32 5.48 4.14 -13.56
N PHE A 33 6.33 3.37 -12.87
CA PHE A 33 7.71 3.16 -13.27
C PHE A 33 7.81 2.63 -14.71
N LYS A 34 6.98 1.65 -15.07
CA LYS A 34 6.99 1.08 -16.42
C LYS A 34 6.57 2.09 -17.50
N VAL A 35 5.58 2.94 -17.21
CA VAL A 35 5.08 3.94 -18.17
C VAL A 35 6.05 5.10 -18.35
N PHE A 36 6.73 5.54 -17.28
CA PHE A 36 7.50 6.79 -17.31
C PHE A 36 9.03 6.61 -17.28
N ALA A 37 9.55 5.59 -16.61
CA ALA A 37 10.99 5.36 -16.49
C ALA A 37 11.51 4.36 -17.52
N ALA A 38 10.81 3.24 -17.73
CA ALA A 38 11.31 2.16 -18.59
C ALA A 38 11.21 2.46 -20.10
N LYS A 39 10.75 3.65 -20.51
CA LYS A 39 10.47 4.05 -21.91
C LYS A 39 9.64 3.03 -22.71
N THR A 40 9.01 2.07 -22.03
CA THR A 40 8.14 1.09 -22.67
C THR A 40 6.95 1.84 -23.23
N ARG A 41 6.71 1.69 -24.54
CA ARG A 41 5.50 2.18 -25.19
C ARG A 41 4.34 1.80 -24.28
N PRO A 42 3.56 2.77 -23.74
CA PRO A 42 2.45 2.42 -22.87
C PRO A 42 1.63 1.40 -23.66
N PRO A 43 1.34 0.21 -23.08
CA PRO A 43 0.43 -0.71 -23.76
C PRO A 43 -0.78 0.13 -24.12
N PRO A 44 -1.29 0.04 -25.36
CA PRO A 44 -2.43 0.84 -25.75
C PRO A 44 -3.49 0.69 -24.67
N LEU A 45 -4.23 1.78 -24.36
CA LEU A 45 -5.44 1.72 -23.54
C LEU A 45 -6.52 0.87 -24.25
N THR A 46 -6.17 -0.30 -24.77
CA THR A 46 -7.12 -1.36 -25.02
C THR A 46 -7.62 -1.76 -23.65
N ASN A 47 -8.90 -1.49 -23.39
CA ASN A 47 -9.70 -2.07 -22.32
C ASN A 47 -9.70 -3.60 -22.44
N SER A 48 -8.53 -4.22 -22.30
CA SER A 48 -8.39 -5.65 -22.17
C SER A 48 -8.77 -5.94 -20.72
N PHE A 49 -10.08 -6.14 -20.50
CA PHE A 49 -10.62 -6.81 -19.32
C PHE A 49 -9.69 -7.94 -18.84
N PRO A 50 -9.14 -8.81 -19.73
CA PRO A 50 -8.16 -9.83 -19.35
C PRO A 50 -6.90 -9.30 -18.64
N GLY A 51 -6.36 -8.16 -19.08
CA GLY A 51 -5.17 -7.54 -18.48
C GLY A 51 -5.42 -6.96 -17.08
N LEU A 52 -6.60 -6.39 -16.84
CA LEU A 52 -7.00 -5.92 -15.52
C LEU A 52 -7.27 -7.09 -14.57
N TRP A 53 -8.01 -8.10 -15.03
CA TRP A 53 -8.27 -9.32 -14.27
C TRP A 53 -6.99 -10.03 -13.86
N LYS A 54 -6.00 -10.12 -14.76
CA LYS A 54 -4.69 -10.69 -14.41
C LYS A 54 -3.98 -9.92 -13.29
N ARG A 55 -4.06 -8.58 -13.26
CA ARG A 55 -3.49 -7.77 -12.18
C ARG A 55 -4.22 -7.99 -10.85
N ILE A 56 -5.55 -8.06 -10.88
CA ILE A 56 -6.38 -8.37 -9.71
C ILE A 56 -6.02 -9.76 -9.16
N LEU A 57 -5.91 -10.76 -10.03
CA LEU A 57 -5.56 -12.13 -9.63
C LEU A 57 -4.17 -12.22 -8.99
N VAL A 58 -3.20 -11.47 -9.53
CA VAL A 58 -1.85 -11.36 -8.94
C VAL A 58 -1.90 -10.65 -7.59
N SER A 59 -2.70 -9.58 -7.45
CA SER A 59 -2.88 -8.88 -6.16
C SER A 59 -3.60 -9.73 -5.12
N LEU A 60 -4.39 -10.73 -5.54
CA LEU A 60 -5.06 -11.73 -4.70
C LEU A 60 -4.10 -12.80 -4.21
N ALA A 61 -3.26 -13.28 -5.12
CA ALA A 61 -2.39 -14.41 -4.86
C ALA A 61 -1.40 -14.11 -3.73
N VAL A 62 -0.77 -12.92 -3.76
CA VAL A 62 0.21 -12.51 -2.74
C VAL A 62 -0.36 -12.55 -1.31
N PRO A 63 -1.43 -11.81 -0.94
CA PRO A 63 -1.98 -11.84 0.42
C PRO A 63 -2.51 -13.22 0.80
N SER A 64 -3.11 -13.97 -0.14
CA SER A 64 -3.60 -15.32 0.12
C SER A 64 -2.46 -16.27 0.49
N THR A 65 -1.35 -16.26 -0.25
CA THR A 65 -0.19 -17.12 0.03
C THR A 65 0.45 -16.82 1.38
N VAL A 66 0.54 -15.55 1.78
CA VAL A 66 1.08 -15.16 3.09
C VAL A 66 0.18 -15.63 4.23
N ILE A 67 -1.14 -15.49 4.11
CA ILE A 67 -2.05 -15.98 5.16
C ILE A 67 -2.07 -17.49 5.25
N SER A 68 -2.13 -18.18 4.10
CA SER A 68 -2.10 -19.64 4.06
C SER A 68 -0.81 -20.20 4.65
N SER A 69 0.34 -19.62 4.33
CA SER A 69 1.63 -20.04 4.92
C SER A 69 1.70 -19.76 6.43
N THR A 70 1.17 -18.61 6.88
CA THR A 70 1.09 -18.26 8.31
C THR A 70 0.21 -19.25 9.08
N ALA A 71 -0.96 -19.57 8.53
CA ALA A 71 -1.89 -20.53 9.13
C ALA A 71 -1.29 -21.96 9.13
N ALA A 72 -0.67 -22.39 8.02
CA ALA A 72 -0.03 -23.70 7.92
C ALA A 72 1.14 -23.85 8.90
N PHE A 73 2.01 -22.83 8.99
CA PHE A 73 3.13 -22.85 9.93
C PHE A 73 2.66 -22.94 11.39
N SER A 74 1.62 -22.17 11.74
CA SER A 74 1.05 -22.18 13.09
C SER A 74 0.39 -23.52 13.42
N TYR A 75 -0.33 -24.09 12.44
CA TYR A 75 -0.98 -25.39 12.58
C TYR A 75 0.02 -26.53 12.77
N LEU A 76 1.10 -26.55 11.98
CA LEU A 76 2.18 -27.54 12.10
C LEU A 76 2.91 -27.40 13.45
N LYS A 77 3.24 -26.18 13.86
CA LYS A 77 3.94 -25.92 15.12
C LYS A 77 3.11 -26.29 16.35
N SER A 78 1.79 -26.14 16.28
CA SER A 78 0.87 -26.43 17.38
C SER A 78 0.33 -27.88 17.36
N ASN A 79 0.91 -28.77 16.54
CA ASN A 79 0.41 -30.15 16.34
C ASN A 79 -1.10 -30.20 16.05
N GLY A 80 -1.60 -29.27 15.25
CA GLY A 80 -2.99 -29.18 14.81
C GLY A 80 -3.97 -28.53 15.80
N LYS A 81 -3.50 -27.99 16.93
CA LYS A 81 -4.39 -27.37 17.93
C LYS A 81 -4.77 -25.93 17.62
N GLU A 82 -3.94 -25.19 16.88
CA GLU A 82 -4.12 -23.75 16.69
C GLU A 82 -3.75 -23.27 15.28
N ILE A 83 -4.49 -22.30 14.77
CA ILE A 83 -4.26 -21.69 13.44
C ILE A 83 -3.41 -20.41 13.50
N GLY A 84 -2.95 -20.00 14.69
CA GLY A 84 -2.12 -18.80 14.91
C GLY A 84 -2.89 -17.47 15.07
N TYR A 85 -4.22 -17.49 14.94
CA TYR A 85 -5.11 -16.34 15.11
C TYR A 85 -6.06 -16.54 16.29
N GLY A 86 -6.34 -15.46 17.02
CA GLY A 86 -7.48 -15.38 17.95
C GLY A 86 -7.23 -15.88 19.37
N ASN A 87 -6.03 -16.31 19.78
CA ASN A 87 -5.85 -16.94 21.09
C ASN A 87 -5.97 -15.96 22.29
N PHE A 88 -5.27 -14.83 22.27
CA PHE A 88 -5.32 -13.81 23.33
C PHE A 88 -5.92 -12.49 22.82
N GLU A 89 -5.54 -12.08 21.62
CA GLU A 89 -6.19 -11.02 20.86
C GLU A 89 -6.85 -11.61 19.61
N CYS A 90 -7.80 -10.89 19.01
CA CYS A 90 -8.40 -11.32 17.73
C CYS A 90 -7.41 -11.33 16.56
N PHE A 91 -6.18 -10.86 16.76
CA PHE A 91 -5.12 -10.82 15.76
C PHE A 91 -4.05 -11.91 16.01
N LEU A 92 -2.92 -11.81 15.29
CA LEU A 92 -1.76 -12.68 15.44
C LEU A 92 -1.18 -12.55 16.85
N ASN A 93 -1.06 -13.68 17.54
CA ASN A 93 -0.63 -13.71 18.94
C ASN A 93 0.91 -13.63 19.13
N SER A 94 1.68 -13.79 18.05
CA SER A 94 3.14 -13.84 18.13
C SER A 94 3.74 -12.63 17.44
N VAL A 95 4.50 -11.83 18.20
CA VAL A 95 5.31 -10.71 17.70
C VAL A 95 6.21 -11.14 16.54
N TYR A 96 6.72 -12.37 16.58
CA TYR A 96 7.54 -12.93 15.50
C TYR A 96 6.72 -13.14 14.21
N LEU A 97 5.48 -13.66 14.30
CA LEU A 97 4.61 -13.80 13.14
C LEU A 97 4.24 -12.42 12.59
N VAL A 98 3.87 -11.47 13.45
CA VAL A 98 3.55 -10.09 13.04
C VAL A 98 4.75 -9.46 12.32
N GLY A 99 5.95 -9.57 12.88
CA GLY A 99 7.17 -9.07 12.27
C GLY A 99 7.43 -9.66 10.89
N LEU A 100 7.32 -10.99 10.75
CA LEU A 100 7.64 -11.67 9.50
C LEU A 100 6.55 -11.52 8.43
N THR A 101 5.27 -11.56 8.81
CA THR A 101 4.15 -11.68 7.86
C THR A 101 3.47 -10.34 7.60
N VAL A 102 3.66 -9.34 8.46
CA VAL A 102 3.10 -8.00 8.30
C VAL A 102 4.22 -6.99 8.05
N VAL A 103 5.15 -6.84 9.00
CA VAL A 103 6.19 -5.80 8.95
C VAL A 103 7.21 -6.07 7.84
N GLY A 104 7.58 -7.33 7.62
CA GLY A 104 8.48 -7.75 6.55
C GLY A 104 7.97 -7.36 5.16
N PRO A 105 6.80 -7.87 4.71
CA PRO A 105 6.21 -7.50 3.43
C PRO A 105 5.98 -6.00 3.30
N LEU A 106 5.52 -5.33 4.36
CA LEU A 106 5.35 -3.88 4.40
C LEU A 106 6.67 -3.14 4.12
N SER A 107 7.76 -3.54 4.77
CA SER A 107 9.07 -2.91 4.61
C SER A 107 9.59 -3.08 3.19
N VAL A 108 9.48 -4.29 2.63
CA VAL A 108 9.90 -4.58 1.24
C VAL A 108 9.10 -3.74 0.25
N VAL A 109 7.76 -3.70 0.37
CA VAL A 109 6.89 -2.92 -0.51
C VAL A 109 7.19 -1.43 -0.41
N THR A 110 7.41 -0.91 0.79
CA THR A 110 7.73 0.50 1.03
C THR A 110 9.05 0.88 0.37
N LEU A 111 10.10 0.08 0.56
CA LEU A 111 11.40 0.28 -0.09
C LEU A 111 11.29 0.27 -1.61
N CYS A 112 10.57 -0.72 -2.16
CA CYS A 112 10.34 -0.78 -3.60
C CYS A 112 9.59 0.45 -4.13
N ASN A 113 8.57 0.90 -3.40
CA ASN A 113 7.80 2.08 -3.77
C ASN A 113 8.68 3.35 -3.79
N ILE A 114 9.55 3.54 -2.79
CA ILE A 114 10.50 4.66 -2.75
C ILE A 114 11.44 4.63 -3.96
N VAL A 115 12.03 3.46 -4.27
CA VAL A 115 12.96 3.31 -5.41
C VAL A 115 12.26 3.58 -6.74
N PHE A 116 11.07 2.99 -6.95
CA PHE A 116 10.29 3.21 -8.17
C PHE A 116 9.85 4.67 -8.31
N PHE A 117 9.45 5.30 -7.22
CA PHE A 117 9.07 6.70 -7.20
C PHE A 117 10.26 7.61 -7.54
N ALA A 118 11.40 7.45 -6.85
CA ALA A 118 12.61 8.24 -7.09
C ALA A 118 13.09 8.10 -8.54
N THR A 119 13.12 6.87 -9.07
CA THR A 119 13.52 6.61 -10.46
C THR A 119 12.54 7.21 -11.46
N THR A 120 11.24 7.18 -11.16
CA THR A 120 10.21 7.81 -11.99
C THR A 120 10.37 9.33 -12.02
N VAL A 121 10.57 9.96 -10.86
CA VAL A 121 10.79 11.43 -10.77
C VAL A 121 12.07 11.84 -11.50
N TYR A 122 13.16 11.10 -11.31
CA TYR A 122 14.43 11.37 -11.99
C TYR A 122 14.28 11.30 -13.51
N ASN A 123 13.71 10.21 -14.04
CA ASN A 123 13.51 10.06 -15.49
C ASN A 123 12.58 11.13 -16.05
N ILE A 124 11.53 11.52 -15.31
CA ILE A 124 10.63 12.59 -15.72
C ILE A 124 11.38 13.93 -15.77
N TYR A 125 12.19 14.25 -14.76
CA TYR A 125 12.97 15.50 -14.74
C TYR A 125 13.92 15.58 -15.93
N VAL A 126 14.67 14.49 -16.18
CA VAL A 126 15.59 14.39 -17.31
C VAL A 126 14.87 14.49 -18.66
N VAL A 127 13.80 13.71 -18.87
CA VAL A 127 13.06 13.71 -20.15
C VAL A 127 12.34 15.04 -20.38
N ARG A 128 11.82 15.69 -19.33
CA ARG A 128 11.17 17.01 -19.46
C ARG A 128 12.12 18.12 -19.84
N SER A 129 13.38 18.06 -19.39
CA SER A 129 14.40 19.02 -19.82
C SER A 129 14.66 18.98 -21.32
N LEU A 130 14.32 17.86 -21.99
CA LEU A 130 14.57 17.61 -23.40
C LEU A 130 13.34 17.80 -24.31
N GLN A 131 12.12 17.76 -23.77
CA GLN A 131 10.88 17.74 -24.58
C GLN A 131 10.03 18.98 -24.29
N SER A 132 10.22 20.02 -25.10
CA SER A 132 9.31 21.16 -25.16
C SER A 132 8.16 20.86 -26.13
N SER A 133 6.95 21.26 -25.71
CA SER A 133 5.80 21.60 -26.54
C SER A 133 4.72 20.51 -26.85
N LEU A 134 3.50 20.88 -26.45
CA LEU A 134 2.18 20.57 -27.02
C LEU A 134 1.42 19.29 -26.64
N ASN A 135 2.00 18.08 -26.62
CA ASN A 135 1.25 16.88 -26.12
C ASN A 135 1.31 16.69 -24.59
N GLN A 136 2.02 17.59 -23.91
CA GLN A 136 2.46 17.46 -22.53
C GLN A 136 1.35 17.72 -21.50
N VAL A 137 0.37 18.61 -21.77
CA VAL A 137 -0.56 19.12 -20.75
C VAL A 137 -1.59 18.08 -20.29
N ARG A 138 -2.11 17.25 -21.20
CA ARG A 138 -3.08 16.19 -20.85
C ARG A 138 -2.41 15.02 -20.13
N GLN A 139 -1.19 14.66 -20.55
CA GLN A 139 -0.38 13.64 -19.89
C GLN A 139 0.18 14.15 -18.55
N GLN A 140 0.37 15.48 -18.40
CA GLN A 140 0.86 16.18 -17.20
C GLN A 140 -0.10 16.15 -16.01
N ASN A 141 -1.42 16.15 -16.21
CA ASN A 141 -2.33 16.07 -15.06
C ASN A 141 -2.45 14.63 -14.53
N ASP A 142 -2.46 13.64 -15.42
CA ASP A 142 -2.68 12.25 -15.02
C ASP A 142 -1.48 11.69 -14.25
N TRP A 143 -0.23 11.91 -14.72
CA TRP A 143 0.95 11.44 -13.98
C TRP A 143 1.11 12.12 -12.63
N PHE A 144 0.77 13.42 -12.49
CA PHE A 144 0.95 14.15 -11.24
C PHE A 144 0.03 13.58 -10.16
N VAL A 145 -1.19 13.21 -10.55
CA VAL A 145 -2.14 12.52 -9.68
C VAL A 145 -1.61 11.14 -9.26
N TYR A 146 -1.05 10.35 -10.19
CA TYR A 146 -0.46 9.06 -9.85
C TYR A 146 0.82 9.17 -9.01
N ALA A 147 1.68 10.16 -9.29
CA ALA A 147 2.90 10.41 -8.54
C ALA A 147 2.56 10.81 -7.10
N ARG A 148 1.58 11.72 -6.94
CA ARG A 148 1.05 12.11 -5.63
C ARG A 148 0.49 10.91 -4.88
N LEU A 149 -0.25 10.02 -5.55
CA LEU A 149 -0.75 8.78 -4.93
C LEU A 149 0.38 7.89 -4.41
N SER A 150 1.40 7.67 -5.22
CA SER A 150 2.57 6.85 -4.90
C SER A 150 3.37 7.45 -3.74
N SER A 151 3.59 8.78 -3.74
CA SER A 151 4.29 9.48 -2.65
C SER A 151 3.49 9.44 -1.35
N VAL A 152 2.18 9.69 -1.41
CA VAL A 152 1.31 9.71 -0.24
C VAL A 152 1.26 8.32 0.40
N THR A 153 1.08 7.26 -0.40
CA THR A 153 1.10 5.89 0.11
C THR A 153 2.49 5.50 0.65
N GLY A 154 3.56 5.75 -0.09
CA GLY A 154 4.92 5.41 0.35
C GLY A 154 5.40 6.19 1.59
N ALA A 155 5.04 7.47 1.71
CA ALA A 155 5.42 8.31 2.85
C ALA A 155 4.73 7.85 4.15
N PHE A 156 3.43 7.50 4.09
CA PHE A 156 2.71 7.00 5.27
C PHE A 156 3.28 5.68 5.79
N TRP A 157 3.65 4.77 4.88
CA TRP A 157 4.25 3.50 5.26
C TRP A 157 5.72 3.64 5.66
N ALA A 158 6.48 4.59 5.09
CA ALA A 158 7.84 4.89 5.53
C ALA A 158 7.87 5.40 6.98
N VAL A 159 6.93 6.25 7.37
CA VAL A 159 6.78 6.69 8.78
C VAL A 159 6.52 5.48 9.68
N ALA A 160 5.69 4.52 9.25
CA ALA A 160 5.38 3.30 10.00
C ALA A 160 6.61 2.39 10.17
N VAL A 161 7.40 2.19 9.11
CA VAL A 161 8.62 1.37 9.18
C VAL A 161 9.68 2.05 10.04
N VAL A 162 9.80 3.38 9.97
CA VAL A 162 10.76 4.13 10.79
C VAL A 162 10.37 4.11 12.27
N SER A 163 9.08 4.18 12.62
CA SER A 163 8.67 4.03 14.01
C SER A 163 9.06 2.66 14.57
N GLU A 164 8.80 1.58 13.84
CA GLU A 164 9.13 0.22 14.27
C GLU A 164 10.64 -0.07 14.26
N ALA A 165 11.40 0.49 13.32
CA ALA A 165 12.85 0.29 13.23
C ALA A 165 13.61 0.95 14.39
N LEU A 166 13.10 2.07 14.91
CA LEU A 166 13.73 2.79 16.03
C LEU A 166 13.56 2.05 17.36
N ASP A 167 12.50 1.24 17.52
CA ASP A 167 12.22 0.46 18.73
C ASP A 167 13.12 -0.78 18.89
N ASN A 168 13.69 -1.29 17.79
CA ASN A 168 14.60 -2.45 17.80
C ASN A 168 16.01 -2.14 18.33
N ASN A 169 16.37 -0.85 18.49
CA ASN A 169 17.65 -0.45 19.06
C ASN A 169 17.55 -0.39 20.59
N VAL A 170 18.08 -1.44 21.24
CA VAL A 170 18.12 -1.71 22.69
C VAL A 170 18.62 -0.53 23.56
N LEU A 171 19.28 0.49 22.98
CA LEU A 171 19.85 1.64 23.71
C LEU A 171 18.85 2.78 24.01
N SER A 172 17.62 2.74 23.47
CA SER A 172 16.62 3.83 23.65
C SER A 172 15.52 3.51 24.68
N ARG A 173 15.62 2.39 25.41
CA ARG A 173 14.56 1.83 26.28
C ARG A 173 14.16 2.70 27.49
N GLN A 174 14.93 3.74 27.85
CA GLN A 174 14.76 4.43 29.15
C GLN A 174 14.24 5.88 29.07
N ARG A 175 13.98 6.48 27.91
CA ARG A 175 13.74 7.95 27.86
C ARG A 175 12.44 8.45 27.23
N LEU A 176 11.58 7.63 26.62
CA LEU A 176 10.54 8.21 25.76
C LEU A 176 9.15 7.55 25.83
N GLU A 177 8.71 7.16 27.03
CA GLU A 177 7.35 6.67 27.27
C GLU A 177 6.25 7.67 26.81
N ASP A 178 6.56 8.97 26.78
CA ASP A 178 5.65 10.04 26.32
C ASP A 178 5.69 10.35 24.81
N LEU A 179 6.73 9.90 24.07
CA LEU A 179 6.82 10.13 22.63
C LEU A 179 6.34 8.92 21.81
N ASP A 180 6.32 7.71 22.37
CA ASP A 180 5.77 6.54 21.67
C ASP A 180 4.27 6.62 21.46
N ILE A 181 3.52 7.10 22.45
CA ILE A 181 2.07 7.30 22.32
C ILE A 181 1.77 8.32 21.21
N LYS A 182 2.56 9.40 21.13
CA LYS A 182 2.40 10.43 20.10
C LYS A 182 2.72 9.89 18.70
N LYS A 183 3.77 9.09 18.54
CA LYS A 183 4.12 8.47 17.25
C LYS A 183 3.07 7.47 16.79
N MET A 184 2.59 6.61 17.68
CA MET A 184 1.50 5.66 17.42
C MET A 184 0.21 6.39 17.01
N PHE A 185 -0.17 7.46 17.73
CA PHE A 185 -1.35 8.25 17.39
C PHE A 185 -1.22 8.93 16.03
N ILE A 186 -0.08 9.56 15.74
CA ILE A 186 0.20 10.17 14.43
C ILE A 186 0.14 9.11 13.33
N TYR A 187 0.79 7.96 13.51
CA TYR A 187 0.76 6.85 12.56
C TYR A 187 -0.68 6.38 12.28
N ILE A 188 -1.49 6.15 13.32
CA ILE A 188 -2.87 5.69 13.20
C ILE A 188 -3.72 6.73 12.46
N VAL A 189 -3.60 8.01 12.83
CA VAL A 189 -4.36 9.10 12.19
C VAL A 189 -3.95 9.26 10.73
N LEU A 190 -2.66 9.25 10.43
CA LEU A 190 -2.15 9.39 9.06
C LEU A 190 -2.58 8.21 8.18
N ASN A 191 -2.54 6.97 8.69
CA ASN A 191 -3.00 5.80 7.95
C ASN A 191 -4.53 5.78 7.81
N GLY A 192 -5.29 6.21 8.83
CA GLY A 192 -6.73 6.39 8.72
C GLY A 192 -7.12 7.45 7.67
N LEU A 193 -6.36 8.54 7.60
CA LEU A 193 -6.61 9.62 6.64
C LEU A 193 -6.07 9.32 5.23
N GLN A 194 -5.27 8.27 5.05
CA GLN A 194 -4.74 7.85 3.76
C GLN A 194 -5.87 7.65 2.74
N GLY A 195 -6.98 7.00 3.13
CA GLY A 195 -8.14 6.81 2.25
C GLY A 195 -8.77 8.12 1.79
N VAL A 196 -8.86 9.11 2.69
CA VAL A 196 -9.40 10.45 2.38
C VAL A 196 -8.48 11.20 1.42
N ALA A 197 -7.17 11.13 1.63
CA ALA A 197 -6.19 11.75 0.74
C ALA A 197 -6.25 11.18 -0.69
N ILE A 198 -6.47 9.86 -0.82
CA ILE A 198 -6.67 9.18 -2.10
C ILE A 198 -7.98 9.67 -2.75
N PHE A 199 -9.08 9.67 -1.99
CA PHE A 199 -10.38 10.12 -2.49
C PHE A 199 -10.32 11.55 -3.03
N LEU A 200 -9.77 12.49 -2.26
CA LEU A 200 -9.64 13.89 -2.68
C LEU A 200 -8.74 14.04 -3.92
N SER A 201 -7.69 13.23 -4.03
CA SER A 201 -6.75 13.32 -5.17
C SER A 201 -7.34 12.80 -6.48
N PHE A 202 -8.20 11.77 -6.44
CA PHE A 202 -8.74 11.14 -7.65
C PHE A 202 -10.17 11.55 -7.97
N VAL A 203 -11.05 11.57 -6.97
CA VAL A 203 -12.49 11.83 -7.17
C VAL A 203 -12.76 13.33 -7.23
N CYS A 204 -12.17 14.10 -6.32
CA CYS A 204 -12.32 15.56 -6.28
C CYS A 204 -11.36 16.30 -7.25
N ASN A 205 -10.77 15.60 -8.21
CA ASN A 205 -9.92 16.22 -9.21
C ASN A 205 -10.77 17.16 -10.09
N THR A 206 -10.27 18.39 -10.34
CA THR A 206 -10.95 19.42 -11.14
C THR A 206 -11.36 18.92 -12.52
N ARG A 207 -10.65 17.92 -13.07
CA ARG A 207 -10.99 17.26 -14.33
C ARG A 207 -12.23 16.37 -14.22
N VAL A 208 -12.32 15.57 -13.15
CA VAL A 208 -13.45 14.66 -12.90
C VAL A 208 -14.69 15.46 -12.53
N LEU A 209 -14.55 16.48 -11.68
CA LEU A 209 -15.64 17.38 -11.32
C LEU A 209 -16.15 18.19 -12.53
N ARG A 210 -15.28 18.59 -13.47
CA ARG A 210 -15.71 19.19 -14.73
C ARG A 210 -16.51 18.20 -15.58
N LEU A 211 -16.05 16.96 -15.70
CA LEU A 211 -16.78 15.94 -16.45
C LEU A 211 -18.18 15.68 -15.87
N TYR A 212 -18.30 15.56 -14.54
CA TYR A 212 -19.59 15.44 -13.87
C TYR A 212 -20.47 16.68 -14.08
N ARG A 213 -19.88 17.89 -14.00
CA ARG A 213 -20.59 19.14 -14.25
C ARG A 213 -21.10 19.25 -15.69
N ASP A 214 -20.34 18.77 -16.66
CA ASP A 214 -20.71 18.78 -18.08
C ASP A 214 -21.80 17.75 -18.39
N LEU A 215 -21.82 16.60 -17.70
CA LEU A 215 -22.91 15.61 -17.77
C LEU A 215 -24.21 16.12 -17.12
N CYS A 216 -24.10 16.97 -16.09
CA CYS A 216 -25.25 17.52 -15.37
C CYS A 216 -25.81 18.81 -15.98
N LYS A 217 -25.21 19.38 -17.04
CA LYS A 217 -25.81 20.51 -17.74
C LYS A 217 -26.96 20.00 -18.62
N PRO A 218 -28.21 20.50 -18.44
CA PRO A 218 -29.27 20.21 -19.39
C PRO A 218 -28.88 20.77 -20.77
N LYS A 219 -29.18 20.00 -21.82
CA LYS A 219 -28.97 20.40 -23.22
C LYS A 219 -29.76 21.66 -23.57
#